data_AF-A0A0U1TZG6-F1
#
_entry.id   AF-A0A0U1TZG6-F1
#
_cell.length_a   1.000
_cell.length_b   1.000
_cell.length_c   1.000
_cell.angle_alpha   90.00
_cell.angle_beta   90.00
_cell.angle_gamma   90.00
#
_symmetry.space_group_name_H-M   'P 1'
#
loop_
_entity.id
_entity.type
_entity.pdbx_description
1 polymer ?
#
loop_
_entity_poly.entity_id
_entity_poly.type
_entity_poly.pdbx_seq_one_letter_code
_entity_poly.pdbx_strand_id
1 'polypeptide(L)' 'MSKLHLLIFLVLLVALTNVESVIGIPTGGCPLFENLCIKFCKKFRFGKKGRCIGPTKGRCKCIR' A
#
# COMPACT_ATOMS: atom_id res chain seq x y z
N MET A 1 14.61 -19.14 30.51
CA MET A 1 14.29 -18.74 29.13
C MET A 1 14.48 -19.97 28.24
N SER A 2 13.43 -20.76 28.05
CA SER A 2 13.54 -22.04 27.34
C SER A 2 13.84 -21.80 25.86
N LYS A 3 14.77 -22.56 25.28
CA LYS A 3 15.15 -22.50 23.85
C LYS A 3 13.95 -22.55 22.90
N LEU A 4 12.84 -23.15 23.35
CA LEU A 4 11.55 -23.21 22.67
C LEU A 4 10.92 -21.83 22.44
N HIS A 5 10.96 -20.91 23.42
CA HIS A 5 10.40 -19.56 23.23
C HIS A 5 11.19 -18.75 22.21
N LEU A 6 12.51 -18.94 22.18
CA LEU A 6 13.39 -18.30 21.20
C LEU A 6 13.06 -18.78 19.78
N LEU A 7 12.84 -20.09 19.60
CA LEU A 7 12.45 -20.69 18.32
C LEU A 7 11.08 -20.20 17.85
N ILE A 8 10.09 -20.13 18.74
CA ILE A 8 8.74 -19.63 18.42
C ILE A 8 8.80 -18.17 17.97
N PHE A 9 9.57 -17.34 18.69
CA PHE A 9 9.73 -15.93 18.34
C PHE A 9 10.44 -15.74 17.00
N LEU A 10 11.45 -16.57 16.70
CA LEU A 10 12.17 -16.53 15.44
C LEU A 10 11.27 -16.92 14.25
N VAL A 11 10.46 -17.97 14.41
CA VAL A 11 9.50 -18.40 13.38
C VAL A 11 8.43 -17.32 13.15
N LEU A 12 7.95 -16.66 14.20
CA LEU A 12 6.99 -15.56 14.10
C LEU A 12 7.56 -14.37 13.33
N LEU A 13 8.82 -14.02 13.57
CA LEU A 13 9.51 -12.94 12.85
C LEU A 13 9.69 -13.25 11.36
N VAL A 14 10.06 -14.48 11.01
CA VAL A 14 10.21 -14.91 9.61
C VAL A 14 8.86 -14.96 8.89
N ALA A 15 7.78 -15.35 9.57
CA ALA A 15 6.44 -15.29 9.01
C ALA A 15 6.02 -13.84 8.66
N LEU A 16 6.41 -12.87 9.50
CA LEU A 16 6.15 -11.44 9.27
C LEU A 16 6.98 -10.84 8.12
N THR A 17 8.10 -11.43 7.71
CA THR A 17 8.88 -10.92 6.56
C THR A 17 8.39 -11.44 5.21
N ASN A 18 7.59 -12.52 5.21
CA ASN A 18 7.04 -13.14 4.00
C ASN A 18 5.66 -12.59 3.59
N VAL A 19 5.12 -11.60 4.32
CA VAL A 19 4.17 -10.69 3.68
C VAL A 19 5.00 -9.89 2.69
N GLU A 20 5.07 -10.41 1.46
CA GLU A 20 5.28 -9.57 0.29
C GLU A 20 4.46 -8.32 0.58
N SER A 21 5.16 -7.21 0.77
CA SER A 21 4.55 -5.92 0.59
C SER A 21 4.02 -5.98 -0.83
N VAL A 22 2.77 -6.41 -0.99
CA VAL A 22 1.92 -6.04 -2.11
C VAL A 22 2.15 -4.57 -2.12
N ILE A 23 3.05 -4.11 -3.00
CA ILE A 23 3.48 -2.74 -3.13
C ILE A 23 2.16 -2.03 -3.16
N GLY A 24 1.84 -1.41 -2.02
CA GLY A 24 0.48 -1.05 -1.72
C GLY A 24 0.25 0.06 -2.68
N ILE A 25 -0.27 -0.26 -3.87
CA ILE A 25 -0.50 0.68 -4.94
C ILE A 25 -1.30 1.71 -4.19
N PRO A 26 -0.73 2.89 -3.92
CA PRO A 26 -1.32 3.77 -2.95
C PRO A 26 -2.65 4.11 -3.59
N THR A 27 -3.71 3.49 -3.09
CA THR A 27 -5.00 3.58 -3.76
C THR A 27 -5.43 5.03 -3.72
N GLY A 28 -4.80 5.85 -2.87
CA GLY A 28 -5.06 7.27 -2.79
C GLY A 28 -6.52 7.45 -2.44
N GLY A 29 -7.13 6.55 -1.66
CA GLY A 29 -8.56 6.55 -1.39
C GLY A 29 -9.45 5.97 -2.49
N CYS A 30 -8.92 5.49 -3.61
CA CYS A 30 -9.69 4.76 -4.61
C CYS A 30 -10.16 3.38 -4.10
N PRO A 31 -11.37 2.92 -4.49
CA PRO A 31 -12.32 3.56 -5.40
C PRO A 31 -13.25 4.60 -4.75
N LEU A 32 -13.21 4.72 -3.41
CA LEU A 32 -14.19 5.48 -2.63
C LEU A 32 -14.04 7.00 -2.78
N PHE A 33 -12.81 7.50 -2.95
CA PHE A 33 -12.48 8.91 -2.86
C PHE A 33 -11.45 9.33 -3.91
N GLU A 34 -11.92 9.71 -5.11
CA GLU A 34 -11.05 10.24 -6.18
C GLU A 34 -10.28 11.51 -5.76
N ASN A 35 -10.88 12.34 -4.90
CA ASN A 35 -10.21 13.53 -4.36
C ASN A 35 -8.97 13.20 -3.52
N LEU A 36 -8.96 12.07 -2.81
CA LEU A 36 -7.77 11.63 -2.07
C LEU A 36 -6.66 11.21 -3.04
N CYS A 37 -7.01 10.70 -4.22
CA CYS A 37 -6.04 10.27 -5.23
C CYS A 37 -5.37 11.51 -5.84
N ILE A 38 -6.14 12.56 -6.11
CA ILE A 38 -5.60 13.87 -6.53
C ILE A 38 -4.69 14.46 -5.44
N LYS A 39 -5.12 14.46 -4.18
CA LYS A 39 -4.30 14.96 -3.06
C LYS A 39 -3.01 14.16 -2.90
N PHE A 40 -3.08 12.83 -3.04
CA PHE A 40 -1.93 11.95 -3.02
C PHE A 40 -0.94 12.30 -4.13
N CYS A 41 -1.40 12.38 -5.39
CA CYS A 41 -0.55 12.73 -6.53
C CYS A 41 0.13 14.11 -6.37
N LYS A 42 -0.60 15.10 -5.84
CA LYS A 42 -0.04 16.44 -5.56
C LYS A 42 0.94 16.42 -4.40
N LYS A 43 0.62 15.76 -3.28
CA LYS A 43 1.45 15.72 -2.06
C LYS A 43 2.81 15.09 -2.33
N PHE A 44 2.82 14.00 -3.10
CA PHE A 44 4.04 13.26 -3.42
C PHE A 44 4.71 13.73 -4.73
N ARG A 45 4.22 14.82 -5.35
CA ARG A 45 4.74 15.37 -6.61
C ARG A 45 4.78 14.34 -7.77
N PHE A 46 3.91 13.34 -7.74
CA PHE A 46 3.74 12.38 -8.83
C PHE A 46 3.01 13.00 -10.03
N GLY A 47 2.16 14.01 -9.79
CA GLY A 47 1.52 14.80 -10.85
C GLY A 47 0.51 15.83 -10.34
N LYS A 48 0.02 16.72 -11.22
CA LYS A 48 -0.96 17.76 -10.85
C LYS A 48 -2.40 17.24 -10.73
N LYS A 49 -2.70 16.08 -11.34
CA LYS A 49 -4.01 15.42 -11.31
C LYS A 49 -3.86 13.95 -10.93
N GLY A 50 -4.97 13.33 -10.53
CA GLY A 50 -5.06 11.90 -10.22
C GLY A 50 -6.46 11.39 -10.54
N ARG A 51 -6.58 10.13 -10.98
CA ARG A 51 -7.88 9.47 -11.21
C ARG A 51 -7.83 8.00 -10.82
N CYS A 52 -8.94 7.49 -10.30
CA CYS A 52 -9.12 6.07 -10.02
C CYS A 52 -9.34 5.28 -11.31
N ILE A 53 -8.52 4.26 -11.55
CA ILE A 53 -8.49 3.42 -12.75
C ILE A 53 -8.59 1.93 -12.43
N GLY A 54 -8.88 1.14 -13.45
CA GLY A 54 -9.08 -0.31 -13.36
C GLY A 54 -10.55 -0.70 -13.27
N PRO A 55 -10.86 -2.00 -13.37
CA PRO A 55 -12.24 -2.50 -13.43
C PRO A 55 -13.04 -2.17 -12.16
N THR A 56 -12.38 -2.22 -11.00
CA THR A 56 -12.96 -1.87 -9.70
C THR A 56 -12.61 -0.44 -9.26
N LYS A 57 -12.00 0.36 -10.14
CA LYS A 57 -11.40 1.66 -9.81
C LYS A 57 -10.43 1.60 -8.61
N GLY A 58 -9.84 0.46 -8.27
CA GLY A 58 -9.02 0.32 -7.06
C GLY A 58 -7.61 0.93 -7.14
N ARG A 59 -7.18 1.45 -8.30
CA ARG A 59 -5.82 1.98 -8.49
C ARG A 59 -5.85 3.48 -8.78
N CYS A 60 -4.98 4.26 -8.14
CA CYS A 60 -4.83 5.68 -8.45
C CYS A 60 -3.78 5.87 -9.56
N LYS A 61 -4.16 6.54 -10.66
CA LYS A 61 -3.24 6.97 -11.72
C LYS A 61 -2.99 8.47 -11.61
N CYS A 62 -1.74 8.85 -11.38
CA CYS A 62 -1.32 10.25 -11.39
C CYS A 62 -1.04 10.73 -12.81
N ILE A 63 -1.43 11.96 -13.12
CA ILE A 63 -1.20 12.64 -14.40
C ILE A 63 -0.38 13.89 -14.08
N ARG A 64 0.81 14.02 -14.69
CA ARG A 64 1.71 15.17 -14.49
C ARG A 64 1.10 16.47 -14.98
#